data_AF-A0A9P8YDQ6-F1
#
_entry.id   AF-A0A9P8YDQ6-F1
#
_cell.length_a   1.000
_cell.length_b   1.000
_cell.length_c   1.000
_cell.angle_alpha   90.00
_cell.angle_beta   90.00
_cell.angle_gamma   90.00
#
_symmetry.space_group_name_H-M   'P 1'
#
loop_
_entity.id
_entity.type
_entity.pdbx_description
1 polymer ?
#
loop_
_entity_poly.entity_id
_entity_poly.type
_entity_poly.pdbx_seq_one_letter_code
_entity_poly.pdbx_strand_id
1 'polypeptide(L)'
;MADEHEGASAKEQLVEACRRNNVELLTEIIGNCRNDDEISDLLNNTKSVLGNHLYHEAALQGNYEIIDMLLDQPNFECDPINRIEGDTPLHSAIRWINSEPPAQREFGNALVEMMLEAGSSTRVKNKAKLTPYHLVDPRNAGLRELIQKHEYAALNSGDFVDASDVKPAAGTSYSSVGGQGAGGVGDDDDDDNAEFSGSDEEERAEFERRRANKTR
;
A
#
# COMPACT_ATOMS: atom_id res chain seq x y z
N MET A 1 22.86 -32.69 40.66
CA MET A 1 23.04 -31.38 40.00
C MET A 1 21.86 -31.29 39.05
N ALA A 2 20.87 -30.48 39.42
CA ALA A 2 19.72 -30.24 38.56
C ALA A 2 20.11 -29.05 37.69
N ASP A 3 20.36 -29.31 36.41
CA ASP A 3 20.38 -28.25 35.40
C ASP A 3 18.97 -27.66 35.36
N GLU A 4 18.76 -26.60 36.15
CA GLU A 4 17.65 -25.68 35.97
C GLU A 4 17.73 -25.20 34.52
N HIS A 5 16.88 -25.77 33.66
CA HIS A 5 16.70 -25.27 32.30
C HIS A 5 16.24 -23.83 32.44
N GLU A 6 17.15 -22.89 32.20
CA GLU A 6 16.83 -21.49 32.00
C GLU A 6 15.80 -21.46 30.86
N GLY A 7 14.54 -21.17 31.19
CA GLY A 7 13.45 -21.18 30.23
C GLY A 7 13.73 -20.24 29.06
N ALA A 8 13.09 -20.46 27.91
CA ALA A 8 13.22 -19.59 26.76
C ALA A 8 12.95 -18.13 27.17
N SER A 9 13.79 -17.20 26.72
CA SER A 9 13.62 -15.78 27.02
C SER A 9 12.30 -15.27 26.45
N ALA A 10 11.71 -14.22 27.03
CA ALA A 10 10.45 -13.64 26.54
C ALA A 10 10.49 -13.30 25.04
N LYS A 11 11.64 -12.85 24.53
CA LYS A 11 11.87 -12.56 23.11
C LYS A 11 11.80 -13.81 22.24
N GLU A 12 12.40 -14.92 22.69
CA GLU A 12 12.35 -16.20 21.98
C GLU A 12 10.96 -16.82 22.04
N GLN A 13 10.27 -16.68 23.18
CA GLN A 13 8.88 -17.10 23.33
C GLN A 13 7.95 -16.33 22.38
N LEU A 14 8.14 -15.02 22.23
CA LEU A 14 7.39 -14.21 21.26
C LEU A 14 7.64 -14.66 19.82
N VAL A 15 8.91 -14.89 19.45
CA VAL A 15 9.24 -15.40 18.10
C VAL A 15 8.57 -16.75 17.86
N GLU A 16 8.60 -17.65 18.83
CA GLU A 16 7.98 -18.96 18.72
C GLU A 16 6.45 -18.88 18.69
N ALA A 17 5.85 -17.97 19.47
CA ALA A 17 4.42 -17.69 19.43
C ALA A 17 3.99 -17.25 18.03
N CYS A 18 4.74 -16.32 17.43
CA CYS A 18 4.49 -15.85 16.07
C CYS A 18 4.67 -16.93 15.00
N ARG A 19 5.55 -17.92 15.21
CA ARG A 19 5.75 -19.03 14.27
C ARG A 19 4.64 -20.07 14.33
N ARG A 20 4.15 -20.37 15.54
CA ARG A 20 3.17 -21.45 15.78
C ARG A 20 1.72 -20.98 15.82
N ASN A 21 1.46 -19.72 15.52
CA ASN A 21 0.14 -19.10 15.68
C ASN A 21 -0.41 -19.23 17.12
N ASN A 22 0.46 -19.12 18.13
CA ASN A 22 0.08 -19.25 19.54
C ASN A 22 -0.31 -17.88 20.11
N VAL A 23 -1.58 -17.52 19.92
CA VAL A 23 -2.15 -16.24 20.30
C VAL A 23 -2.22 -16.09 21.83
N GLU A 24 -2.46 -17.19 22.55
CA GLU A 24 -2.54 -17.21 24.00
C GLU A 24 -1.21 -16.83 24.63
N LEU A 25 -0.11 -17.40 24.15
CA LEU A 25 1.23 -17.08 24.63
C LEU A 25 1.61 -15.62 24.31
N LEU A 26 1.27 -15.13 23.11
CA LEU A 26 1.48 -13.73 22.75
C LEU A 26 0.74 -12.80 23.71
N THR A 27 -0.55 -13.09 23.97
CA THR A 27 -1.39 -12.32 24.90
C THR A 27 -0.85 -12.34 26.32
N GLU A 28 -0.38 -13.50 26.80
CA GLU A 28 0.21 -13.63 28.13
C GLU A 28 1.46 -12.75 28.26
N ILE A 29 2.35 -12.77 27.27
CA ILE A 29 3.59 -11.97 27.30
C ILE A 29 3.27 -10.48 27.24
N ILE A 30 2.34 -10.06 26.36
CA ILE A 30 1.89 -8.66 26.27
C ILE A 30 1.22 -8.21 27.58
N GLY A 31 0.39 -9.06 28.19
CA GLY A 31 -0.28 -8.77 29.46
C GLY A 31 0.66 -8.64 30.67
N ASN A 32 1.89 -9.16 30.56
CA ASN A 32 2.93 -9.01 31.59
C ASN A 32 3.70 -7.68 31.48
N CYS A 33 3.54 -6.92 30.39
CA CYS A 33 4.12 -5.59 30.23
C CYS A 33 3.37 -4.55 31.07
N ARG A 34 4.08 -3.51 31.51
CA ARG A 34 3.54 -2.51 32.45
C ARG A 34 2.79 -1.39 31.77
N ASN A 35 3.15 -1.06 30.53
CA ASN A 35 2.58 0.01 29.75
C ASN A 35 2.71 -0.23 28.23
N ASP A 36 1.97 0.56 27.46
CA ASP A 36 1.91 0.48 25.99
C ASP A 36 3.27 0.73 25.32
N ASP A 37 4.10 1.60 25.91
CA ASP A 37 5.45 1.88 25.40
C ASP A 37 6.36 0.65 25.51
N GLU A 38 6.32 -0.07 26.63
CA GLU A 38 7.08 -1.31 26.84
C GLU A 38 6.62 -2.41 25.88
N ILE A 39 5.31 -2.51 25.62
CA ILE A 39 4.74 -3.43 24.62
C ILE A 39 5.30 -3.09 23.23
N SER A 40 5.17 -1.83 22.82
CA SER A 40 5.63 -1.34 21.51
C SER A 40 7.13 -1.58 21.32
N ASP A 41 7.93 -1.21 22.31
CA ASP A 41 9.38 -1.41 22.29
C ASP A 41 9.74 -2.89 22.21
N LEU A 42 9.05 -3.75 22.97
CA LEU A 42 9.30 -5.18 22.97
C LEU A 42 8.96 -5.79 21.60
N LEU A 43 7.79 -5.47 21.04
CA LEU A 43 7.34 -6.05 19.78
C LEU A 43 8.15 -5.55 18.58
N ASN A 44 8.42 -4.24 18.52
CA ASN A 44 9.14 -3.61 17.41
C ASN A 44 10.64 -3.95 17.40
N ASN A 45 11.25 -4.21 18.56
CA ASN A 45 12.69 -4.50 18.63
C ASN A 45 13.02 -6.00 18.75
N THR A 46 12.03 -6.87 18.95
CA THR A 46 12.27 -8.31 19.00
C THR A 46 12.53 -8.85 17.59
N LYS A 47 13.66 -9.53 17.45
CA LYS A 47 14.12 -10.10 16.18
C LYS A 47 14.51 -11.55 16.37
N SER A 48 14.20 -12.39 15.39
CA SER A 48 14.68 -13.75 15.33
C SER A 48 16.19 -13.80 15.04
N VAL A 49 16.79 -14.99 15.15
CA VAL A 49 18.21 -15.22 14.83
C VAL A 49 18.56 -14.81 13.39
N LEU A 50 17.58 -14.88 12.48
CA LEU A 50 17.73 -14.48 11.08
C LEU A 50 17.57 -12.96 10.87
N GLY A 51 17.27 -12.20 11.92
CA GLY A 51 17.06 -10.76 11.85
C GLY A 51 15.71 -10.36 11.25
N ASN A 52 14.72 -11.26 11.31
CA ASN A 52 13.32 -10.98 11.01
C ASN A 52 12.64 -10.42 12.26
N HIS A 53 11.70 -9.49 12.09
CA HIS A 53 10.87 -9.01 13.20
C HIS A 53 9.73 -10.00 13.45
N LEU A 54 9.03 -9.86 14.58
CA LEU A 54 7.86 -10.70 14.90
C LEU A 54 6.83 -10.69 13.76
N TYR A 55 6.61 -9.53 13.16
CA TYR A 55 5.69 -9.37 12.04
C TYR A 55 6.12 -10.19 10.80
N HIS A 56 7.42 -10.21 10.48
CA HIS A 56 7.93 -11.07 9.40
C HIS A 56 7.73 -12.55 9.70
N GLU A 57 8.02 -12.99 10.92
CA GLU A 57 7.89 -14.41 11.30
C GLU A 57 6.43 -14.89 11.21
N ALA A 58 5.47 -14.04 11.62
CA ALA A 58 4.05 -14.34 11.46
C ALA A 58 3.62 -14.34 9.98
N ALA A 59 4.06 -13.35 9.20
CA ALA A 59 3.74 -13.22 7.78
C ALA A 59 4.34 -14.35 6.92
N LEU A 60 5.52 -14.86 7.27
CA LEU A 60 6.14 -16.00 6.58
C LEU A 60 5.36 -17.31 6.74
N GLN A 61 4.48 -17.40 7.74
CA GLN A 61 3.65 -18.58 8.00
C GLN A 61 2.16 -18.34 7.68
N GLY A 62 1.77 -17.12 7.32
CA GLY A 62 0.37 -16.76 7.09
C GLY A 62 -0.49 -16.79 8.36
N ASN A 63 0.12 -16.55 9.53
CA ASN A 63 -0.55 -16.62 10.83
C ASN A 63 -1.44 -15.37 11.04
N TYR A 64 -2.65 -15.43 10.48
CA TYR A 64 -3.61 -14.33 10.43
C TYR A 64 -3.91 -13.76 11.81
N GLU A 65 -4.23 -14.61 12.79
CA GLU A 65 -4.65 -14.19 14.12
C GLU A 65 -3.52 -13.51 14.91
N ILE A 66 -2.28 -13.98 14.76
CA ILE A 66 -1.12 -13.29 15.33
C ILE A 66 -0.94 -11.92 14.66
N ILE A 67 -1.08 -11.83 13.34
CA ILE A 67 -0.90 -10.56 12.63
C ILE A 67 -1.95 -9.55 13.06
N ASP A 68 -3.22 -9.96 13.12
CA ASP A 68 -4.33 -9.15 13.61
C ASP A 68 -4.03 -8.61 15.03
N MET A 69 -3.65 -9.49 15.95
CA MET A 69 -3.30 -9.10 17.32
C MET A 69 -2.09 -8.16 17.40
N LEU A 70 -1.08 -8.34 16.55
CA LEU A 70 0.09 -7.46 16.50
C LEU A 70 -0.28 -6.07 15.96
N LEU A 71 -1.12 -6.01 14.93
CA LEU A 71 -1.58 -4.77 14.31
C LEU A 71 -2.50 -3.96 15.23
N ASP A 72 -3.23 -4.62 16.13
CA ASP A 72 -4.04 -3.97 17.15
C ASP A 72 -3.22 -3.26 18.26
N GLN A 73 -1.92 -3.54 18.35
CA GLN A 73 -1.08 -2.93 19.40
C GLN A 73 -0.77 -1.46 19.09
N PRO A 74 -0.78 -0.58 20.12
CA PRO A 74 -0.43 0.82 19.94
C PRO A 74 1.01 0.95 19.46
N ASN A 75 1.28 1.95 18.61
CA ASN A 75 2.62 2.29 18.09
C ASN A 75 3.39 1.10 17.49
N PHE A 76 2.68 0.10 16.96
CA PHE A 76 3.31 -1.03 16.27
C PHE A 76 3.82 -0.63 14.88
N GLU A 77 5.05 -1.00 14.57
CA GLU A 77 5.70 -0.67 13.29
C GLU A 77 5.23 -1.64 12.19
N CYS A 78 4.58 -1.09 11.16
CA CYS A 78 3.98 -1.89 10.09
C CYS A 78 4.96 -2.27 8.98
N ASP A 79 6.01 -1.47 8.73
CA ASP A 79 6.96 -1.68 7.64
C ASP A 79 8.41 -1.93 8.09
N PRO A 80 8.68 -2.79 9.10
CA PRO A 80 10.04 -3.09 9.48
C PRO A 80 10.75 -3.84 8.34
N ILE A 81 12.05 -3.56 8.14
CA ILE A 81 12.84 -4.20 7.08
C ILE A 81 13.70 -5.32 7.69
N ASN A 82 13.62 -6.53 7.14
CA ASN A 82 14.44 -7.64 7.62
C ASN A 82 15.92 -7.51 7.21
N ARG A 83 16.80 -8.16 7.98
CA ARG A 83 18.25 -8.04 7.76
C ARG A 83 18.72 -8.71 6.47
N ILE A 84 18.15 -9.87 6.10
CA ILE A 84 18.69 -10.73 5.04
C ILE A 84 18.29 -10.22 3.66
N GLU A 85 16.99 -10.22 3.34
CA GLU A 85 16.43 -9.88 2.02
C GLU A 85 16.17 -8.37 1.87
N GLY A 86 16.03 -7.65 2.97
CA GLY A 86 15.46 -6.30 2.99
C GLY A 86 13.95 -6.29 2.73
N ASP A 87 13.26 -7.40 3.01
CA ASP A 87 11.83 -7.54 2.82
C ASP A 87 11.06 -6.85 3.96
N THR A 88 9.90 -6.26 3.63
CA THR A 88 8.89 -5.87 4.61
C THR A 88 8.01 -7.07 4.98
N PRO A 89 7.17 -7.01 6.04
CA PRO A 89 6.25 -8.09 6.37
C PRO A 89 5.32 -8.40 5.20
N LEU A 90 4.89 -7.37 4.45
CA LEU A 90 4.07 -7.52 3.25
C LEU A 90 4.76 -8.35 2.14
N HIS A 91 6.08 -8.19 1.94
CA HIS A 91 6.82 -9.07 1.02
C HIS A 91 6.79 -10.53 1.49
N SER A 92 6.92 -10.74 2.81
CA SER A 92 6.94 -12.07 3.41
C SER A 92 5.58 -12.79 3.28
N ALA A 93 4.48 -12.07 3.52
CA ALA A 93 3.13 -12.58 3.31
C ALA A 93 2.90 -13.01 1.85
N ILE A 94 3.32 -12.20 0.87
CA ILE A 94 3.16 -12.55 -0.55
C ILE A 94 3.99 -13.79 -0.93
N ARG A 95 5.21 -13.92 -0.39
CA ARG A 95 6.02 -15.14 -0.59
C ARG A 95 5.34 -16.38 -0.02
N TRP A 96 4.74 -16.27 1.16
CA TRP A 96 3.96 -17.34 1.76
C TRP A 96 2.77 -17.74 0.87
N ILE A 97 1.96 -16.77 0.42
CA ILE A 97 0.81 -17.02 -0.47
C ILE A 97 1.26 -17.71 -1.77
N ASN A 98 2.41 -17.31 -2.32
CA ASN A 98 2.96 -17.93 -3.53
C ASN A 98 3.45 -19.37 -3.32
N SER A 99 3.85 -19.75 -2.10
CA SER A 99 4.20 -21.14 -1.77
C SER A 99 3.00 -22.02 -1.48
N GLU A 100 1.85 -21.43 -1.13
CA GLU A 100 0.64 -22.17 -0.80
C GLU A 100 -0.16 -22.63 -2.05
N PRO A 101 -1.00 -23.66 -1.91
CA PRO A 101 -1.88 -24.10 -2.99
C PRO A 101 -2.86 -23.01 -3.42
N PRO A 102 -3.33 -23.01 -4.70
CA PRO A 102 -4.29 -22.03 -5.19
C PRO A 102 -5.58 -21.90 -4.36
N ALA A 103 -5.97 -22.95 -3.64
CA ALA A 103 -7.14 -22.94 -2.76
C ALA A 103 -7.01 -21.96 -1.57
N GLN A 104 -5.78 -21.64 -1.13
CA GLN A 104 -5.55 -20.69 -0.04
C GLN A 104 -5.38 -19.25 -0.52
N ARG A 105 -5.46 -18.98 -1.83
CA ARG A 105 -5.27 -17.63 -2.37
C ARG A 105 -6.26 -16.64 -1.81
N GLU A 106 -7.53 -17.01 -1.67
CA GLU A 106 -8.55 -16.11 -1.10
C GLU A 106 -8.23 -15.72 0.34
N PHE A 107 -7.79 -16.67 1.16
CA PHE A 107 -7.35 -16.40 2.53
C PHE A 107 -6.10 -15.50 2.53
N GLY A 108 -5.12 -15.79 1.67
CA GLY A 108 -3.94 -14.95 1.49
C GLY A 108 -4.28 -13.53 1.05
N ASN A 109 -5.25 -13.37 0.15
CA ASN A 109 -5.69 -12.07 -0.32
C ASN A 109 -6.32 -11.28 0.83
N ALA A 110 -7.17 -11.90 1.66
CA ALA A 110 -7.76 -11.28 2.84
C ALA A 110 -6.69 -10.89 3.89
N LEU A 111 -5.68 -11.74 4.10
CA LEU A 111 -4.54 -11.42 4.96
C LEU A 111 -3.81 -10.16 4.47
N VAL A 112 -3.52 -10.09 3.16
CA VAL A 112 -2.86 -8.91 2.57
C VAL A 112 -3.78 -7.68 2.64
N GLU A 113 -5.09 -7.83 2.43
CA GLU A 113 -6.06 -6.75 2.59
C GLU A 113 -5.97 -6.11 3.98
N MET A 114 -6.06 -6.93 5.03
CA MET A 114 -5.94 -6.49 6.42
C MET A 114 -4.60 -5.76 6.67
N MET A 115 -3.48 -6.32 6.17
CA MET A 115 -2.17 -5.68 6.33
C MET A 115 -2.11 -4.29 5.66
N LEU A 116 -2.73 -4.15 4.49
CA LEU A 116 -2.79 -2.87 3.77
C LEU A 116 -3.70 -1.86 4.46
N GLU A 117 -4.86 -2.31 4.95
CA GLU A 117 -5.79 -1.48 5.74
C GLU A 117 -5.16 -0.96 7.03
N ALA A 118 -4.30 -1.78 7.66
CA ALA A 118 -3.50 -1.36 8.82
C ALA A 118 -2.36 -0.38 8.48
N GLY A 119 -2.13 -0.09 7.20
CA GLY A 119 -1.17 0.92 6.75
C GLY A 119 0.15 0.38 6.21
N SER A 120 0.27 -0.92 5.92
CA SER A 120 1.49 -1.49 5.33
C SER A 120 1.76 -0.90 3.94
N SER A 121 3.00 -0.48 3.68
CA SER A 121 3.36 0.18 2.43
C SER A 121 3.67 -0.80 1.30
N THR A 122 3.01 -0.61 0.15
CA THR A 122 3.28 -1.34 -1.09
C THR A 122 4.48 -0.79 -1.86
N ARG A 123 5.03 0.36 -1.44
CA ARG A 123 6.04 1.10 -2.21
C ARG A 123 7.47 0.77 -1.80
N VAL A 124 7.65 0.18 -0.62
CA VAL A 124 8.97 -0.17 -0.09
C VAL A 124 9.59 -1.22 -0.99
N LYS A 125 10.88 -1.03 -1.32
CA LYS A 125 11.64 -1.94 -2.16
C LYS A 125 12.61 -2.73 -1.31
N ASN A 126 12.68 -4.03 -1.56
CA ASN A 126 13.69 -4.88 -0.94
C ASN A 126 15.09 -4.67 -1.54
N LYS A 127 16.09 -5.45 -1.09
CA LYS A 127 17.46 -5.35 -1.63
C LYS A 127 17.55 -5.71 -3.11
N ALA A 128 16.64 -6.54 -3.61
CA ALA A 128 16.51 -6.85 -5.03
C ALA A 128 15.80 -5.73 -5.83
N LYS A 129 15.44 -4.61 -5.19
CA LYS A 129 14.70 -3.48 -5.76
C LYS A 129 13.28 -3.83 -6.21
N LEU A 130 12.73 -4.93 -5.70
CA LEU A 130 11.38 -5.39 -5.97
C LEU A 130 10.43 -4.83 -4.91
N THR A 131 9.22 -4.46 -5.32
CA THR A 131 8.13 -4.12 -4.42
C THR A 131 7.31 -5.38 -4.14
N PRO A 132 6.44 -5.37 -3.10
CA PRO A 132 5.51 -6.47 -2.84
C PRO A 132 4.70 -6.86 -4.09
N TYR A 133 4.22 -5.86 -4.85
CA TYR A 133 3.48 -6.07 -6.10
C TYR A 133 4.28 -6.88 -7.15
N HIS A 134 5.60 -6.67 -7.25
CA HIS A 134 6.44 -7.42 -8.19
C HIS A 134 6.64 -8.88 -7.79
N LEU A 135 6.42 -9.23 -6.52
CA LEU A 135 6.53 -10.61 -6.05
C LEU A 135 5.24 -11.42 -6.25
N VAL A 136 4.10 -10.79 -6.51
CA VAL A 136 2.82 -11.49 -6.67
C VAL A 136 2.83 -12.42 -7.88
N ASP A 137 2.42 -13.69 -7.69
CA ASP A 137 2.21 -14.64 -8.80
C ASP A 137 1.27 -14.03 -9.86
N PRO A 138 1.70 -13.94 -11.14
CA PRO A 138 0.85 -13.45 -12.23
C PRO A 138 -0.49 -14.18 -12.37
N ARG A 139 -0.60 -15.42 -11.87
CA ARG A 139 -1.84 -16.22 -11.88
C ARG A 139 -2.81 -15.84 -10.76
N ASN A 140 -2.39 -15.08 -9.75
CA ASN A 140 -3.26 -14.54 -8.71
C ASN A 140 -3.69 -13.12 -9.10
N ALA A 141 -4.67 -13.03 -10.02
CA ALA A 141 -5.18 -11.75 -10.48
C ALA A 141 -5.82 -10.94 -9.33
N GLY A 142 -6.53 -11.61 -8.42
CA GLY A 142 -7.18 -10.97 -7.27
C GLY A 142 -6.20 -10.19 -6.39
N LEU A 143 -5.07 -10.80 -6.03
CA LEU A 143 -4.05 -10.11 -5.23
C LEU A 143 -3.43 -8.90 -5.93
N ARG A 144 -3.22 -9.01 -7.25
CA ARG A 144 -2.68 -7.90 -8.05
C ARG A 144 -3.66 -6.74 -8.11
N GLU A 145 -4.94 -7.03 -8.35
CA GLU A 145 -6.00 -6.03 -8.38
C GLU A 145 -6.16 -5.36 -7.02
N LEU A 146 -6.10 -6.12 -5.93
CA LEU A 146 -6.19 -5.63 -4.56
C LEU A 146 -5.07 -4.62 -4.26
N ILE A 147 -3.81 -4.99 -4.53
CA ILE A 147 -2.66 -4.09 -4.29
C ILE A 147 -2.75 -2.84 -5.19
N GLN A 148 -3.11 -2.99 -6.46
CA GLN A 148 -3.29 -1.84 -7.36
C GLN A 148 -4.38 -0.90 -6.85
N LYS A 149 -5.54 -1.42 -6.45
CA LYS A 149 -6.66 -0.63 -5.91
C LYS A 149 -6.21 0.16 -4.68
N HIS A 150 -5.46 -0.46 -3.79
CA HIS A 150 -4.90 0.21 -2.62
C HIS A 150 -3.91 1.32 -3.00
N GLU A 151 -3.05 1.09 -3.99
CA GLU A 151 -2.12 2.11 -4.51
C GLU A 151 -2.84 3.31 -5.13
N TYR A 152 -3.91 3.07 -5.89
CA TYR A 152 -4.74 4.14 -6.45
C TYR A 152 -5.44 4.94 -5.35
N ALA A 153 -5.99 4.27 -4.33
CA ALA A 153 -6.60 4.95 -3.19
C ALA A 153 -5.60 5.85 -2.44
N ALA A 154 -4.39 5.34 -2.21
CA ALA A 154 -3.33 6.09 -1.52
C ALA A 154 -2.76 7.27 -2.33
N LEU A 155 -2.87 7.25 -3.67
CA LEU A 155 -2.51 8.39 -4.52
C LEU A 155 -3.57 9.50 -4.45
N ASN A 156 -4.84 9.13 -4.46
CA ASN A 156 -5.96 10.07 -4.47
C ASN A 156 -6.23 10.69 -3.10
N SER A 157 -5.80 10.05 -2.00
CA SER A 157 -5.91 10.64 -0.67
C SER A 157 -5.03 11.89 -0.48
N GLY A 158 -4.08 12.15 -1.37
CA GLY A 158 -3.21 13.34 -1.34
C GLY A 158 -3.69 14.52 -2.19
N ASP A 159 -4.79 14.38 -2.95
CA ASP A 159 -5.27 15.37 -3.94
C ASP A 159 -6.70 15.87 -3.62
N PHE A 160 -7.03 16.01 -2.34
CA PHE A 160 -8.21 16.78 -1.92
C PHE A 160 -7.79 18.22 -1.64
N VAL A 161 -7.86 19.07 -2.66
CA VAL A 161 -7.99 20.53 -2.45
C VAL A 161 -9.42 20.81 -1.99
N ASP A 162 -9.57 21.30 -0.77
CA ASP A 162 -10.86 21.79 -0.29
C ASP A 162 -11.27 22.98 -1.18
N ALA A 163 -12.44 22.89 -1.80
CA ALA A 163 -12.97 23.95 -2.67
C ALA A 163 -13.17 25.28 -1.92
N SER A 164 -13.07 25.29 -0.59
CA SER A 164 -13.11 26.51 0.23
C SER A 164 -11.78 27.29 0.31
N ASP A 165 -10.66 26.72 -0.16
CA ASP A 165 -9.36 27.42 -0.20
C ASP A 165 -9.06 28.15 -1.51
N VAL A 166 -10.00 28.15 -2.47
CA VAL A 166 -9.92 29.00 -3.66
C VAL A 166 -10.25 30.45 -3.26
N LYS A 167 -9.24 31.21 -2.86
CA LYS A 167 -9.34 32.68 -2.77
C LYS A 167 -9.65 33.24 -4.16
N PRO A 168 -10.74 34.01 -4.35
CA PRO A 168 -10.96 34.68 -5.62
C PRO A 168 -9.83 35.68 -5.84
N ALA A 169 -9.04 35.46 -6.90
CA ALA A 169 -8.03 36.41 -7.33
C ALA A 169 -8.71 37.73 -7.69
N ALA A 170 -8.28 38.80 -7.03
CA ALA A 170 -8.79 40.14 -7.24
C ALA A 170 -8.41 40.65 -8.64
N GLY A 171 -9.44 41.03 -9.40
CA GLY A 171 -9.43 42.16 -10.34
C GLY A 171 -8.44 42.13 -11.50
N THR A 172 -8.91 41.78 -12.68
CA THR A 172 -8.52 42.50 -13.91
C THR A 172 -9.78 42.90 -14.65
N SER A 173 -10.10 44.19 -14.52
CA SER A 173 -11.16 44.91 -15.22
C SER A 173 -10.90 44.92 -16.72
N TYR A 174 -11.85 44.44 -17.52
CA TYR A 174 -12.03 44.93 -18.89
C TYR A 174 -13.29 45.79 -18.95
N SER A 175 -13.11 47.00 -19.47
CA SER A 175 -14.08 48.07 -19.50
C SER A 175 -15.27 47.78 -20.40
N SER A 176 -16.40 48.37 -20.02
CA SER A 176 -17.69 48.34 -20.70
C SER A 176 -17.72 49.12 -22.01
N VAL A 177 -18.45 48.59 -22.97
CA VAL A 177 -19.32 49.27 -23.96
C VAL A 177 -20.39 48.21 -24.27
N GLY A 178 -21.70 48.36 -24.12
CA GLY A 178 -22.60 49.51 -24.02
C GLY A 178 -23.83 49.13 -24.86
N GLY A 179 -25.05 49.13 -24.29
CA GLY A 179 -26.27 48.99 -25.08
C GLY A 179 -27.45 48.33 -24.37
N GLN A 180 -28.47 49.14 -24.10
CA GLN A 180 -29.76 48.78 -23.50
C GLN A 180 -30.71 48.17 -24.56
N GLY A 181 -31.67 47.34 -24.13
CA GLY A 181 -32.86 47.05 -24.95
C GLY A 181 -33.58 45.76 -24.57
N ALA A 182 -34.89 45.85 -24.39
CA ALA A 182 -35.77 44.82 -23.85
C ALA A 182 -36.38 43.88 -24.91
N GLY A 183 -36.74 42.67 -24.47
CA GLY A 183 -37.94 41.92 -24.90
C GLY A 183 -37.82 41.04 -26.15
N GLY A 184 -38.45 39.85 -26.08
CA GLY A 184 -38.99 39.16 -27.25
C GLY A 184 -38.57 37.70 -27.43
N VAL A 185 -39.59 36.84 -27.42
CA VAL A 185 -39.67 35.41 -27.76
C VAL A 185 -39.03 35.08 -29.12
N GLY A 186 -38.43 33.90 -29.26
CA GLY A 186 -38.06 33.30 -30.55
C GLY A 186 -37.51 31.88 -30.39
N ASP A 187 -38.22 30.94 -31.01
CA ASP A 187 -37.93 29.51 -31.17
C ASP A 187 -36.85 29.28 -32.24
N ASP A 188 -36.38 28.03 -32.31
CA ASP A 188 -35.70 27.35 -33.42
C ASP A 188 -34.15 27.41 -33.58
N ASP A 189 -33.66 26.17 -33.74
CA ASP A 189 -32.59 25.67 -34.61
C ASP A 189 -31.13 25.50 -34.13
N ASP A 190 -30.73 24.21 -34.21
CA ASP A 190 -29.45 23.63 -34.64
C ASP A 190 -28.17 23.83 -33.82
N ASP A 191 -27.72 22.74 -33.17
CA ASP A 191 -26.35 22.58 -32.69
C ASP A 191 -25.82 21.15 -32.96
N ASP A 192 -25.88 20.75 -34.24
CA ASP A 192 -25.13 19.63 -34.83
C ASP A 192 -23.92 20.19 -35.61
N ASN A 193 -22.83 20.61 -34.94
CA ASN A 193 -21.46 20.56 -35.54
C ASN A 193 -20.33 20.85 -34.53
N ALA A 194 -20.05 19.91 -33.61
CA ALA A 194 -18.75 19.90 -32.94
C ALA A 194 -17.71 19.23 -33.85
N GLU A 195 -17.08 20.01 -34.74
CA GLU A 195 -15.93 19.59 -35.53
C GLU A 195 -14.78 19.18 -34.61
N PHE A 196 -14.54 17.87 -34.52
CA PHE A 196 -13.33 17.29 -33.94
C PHE A 196 -12.13 17.71 -34.80
N SER A 197 -11.48 18.81 -34.42
CA SER A 197 -10.29 19.36 -35.06
C SER A 197 -9.12 18.38 -34.93
N GLY A 198 -8.90 17.61 -35.99
CA GLY A 198 -7.81 16.64 -36.14
C GLY A 198 -6.45 17.32 -36.07
N SER A 199 -5.77 17.15 -34.94
CA SER A 199 -4.39 17.60 -34.70
C SER A 199 -3.38 16.44 -34.64
N ASP A 200 -3.77 15.22 -35.02
CA ASP A 200 -2.94 14.01 -34.79
C ASP A 200 -2.21 13.50 -36.05
N GLU A 201 -2.53 14.01 -37.25
CA GLU A 201 -1.91 13.53 -38.50
C GLU A 201 -0.65 14.32 -38.89
N GLU A 202 -0.62 15.64 -38.64
CA GLU A 202 0.51 16.49 -38.99
C GLU A 202 1.71 16.28 -38.02
N GLU A 203 1.40 16.02 -36.74
CA GLU A 203 2.41 15.74 -35.70
C GLU A 203 3.06 14.35 -35.89
N ARG A 204 2.28 13.35 -36.33
CA ARG A 204 2.80 12.03 -36.72
C ARG A 204 3.72 12.12 -37.94
N ALA A 205 3.36 12.91 -38.94
CA ALA A 205 4.18 13.12 -40.13
C ALA A 205 5.51 13.83 -39.82
N GLU A 206 5.54 14.75 -38.85
CA GLU A 206 6.77 15.42 -38.44
C GLU A 206 7.71 14.48 -37.64
N PHE A 207 7.15 13.60 -36.82
CA PHE A 207 7.90 12.59 -36.07
C PHE A 207 8.61 11.59 -37.00
N GLU A 208 7.93 11.12 -38.05
CA GLU A 208 8.52 10.16 -39.00
C GLU A 208 9.67 10.77 -39.83
N ARG A 209 9.56 12.03 -40.24
CA ARG A 209 10.67 12.73 -40.93
C ARG A 209 11.92 12.85 -40.06
N ARG A 210 11.74 13.18 -38.78
CA ARG A 210 12.87 13.27 -37.82
C ARG A 210 13.55 11.92 -37.59
N ARG A 211 12.79 10.82 -37.65
CA ARG A 211 13.32 9.47 -37.50
C ARG A 211 14.09 9.01 -38.75
N ALA A 212 13.61 9.34 -39.94
CA ALA A 212 14.28 9.00 -41.21
C ALA A 212 15.65 9.71 -41.36
N ASN A 213 15.78 10.96 -40.92
CA ASN A 213 17.04 11.71 -41.03
C ASN A 213 18.11 11.32 -40.01
N LYS A 214 17.78 10.52 -39.00
CA LYS A 214 18.73 10.10 -37.94
C LYS A 214 19.41 8.76 -38.23
N THR A 215 19.08 8.13 -39.36
CA THR A 215 19.58 6.81 -39.74
C THR A 215 20.42 6.87 -41.03
N ARG A 216 21.22 7.91 -41.18
CA ARG A 216 22.19 8.04 -42.28
C ARG A 216 23.54 8.49 -41.76
#